data_AF-A0A7L0RMD2-F1
#
_entry.id   AF-A0A7L0RMD2-F1
#
_cell.length_a   1.000
_cell.length_b   1.000
_cell.length_c   1.000
_cell.angle_alpha   90.00
_cell.angle_beta   90.00
_cell.angle_gamma   90.00
#
_symmetry.space_group_name_H-M   'P 1'
#
loop_
_entity.id
_entity.type
_entity.pdbx_description
1 polymer ?
#
loop_
_entity_poly.entity_id
_entity_poly.type
_entity_poly.pdbx_seq_one_letter_code
_entity_poly.pdbx_strand_id
1 'polypeptide(L)'
;RSACGRRRGGLAWLGGEAELRLVLGLLAEAAAGPAPSFFWVGLTRNASACTDTGQPLRGFSWEGAGGGATPREVPAALGRWAKEPVRSCITARCAGLHLAAAAPDGRPSWGWKE
;
A
#
# COMPACT_ATOMS: atom_id res chain seq x y z
N ARG A 1 10.91 -6.57 -2.80
CA ARG A 1 12.08 -5.72 -2.50
C ARG A 1 13.30 -6.05 -3.36
N SER A 2 13.93 -7.23 -3.21
CA SER A 2 15.20 -7.55 -3.88
C SER A 2 15.13 -7.49 -5.41
N ALA A 3 14.02 -7.91 -6.01
CA ALA A 3 13.81 -7.82 -7.45
C ALA A 3 13.82 -6.36 -7.98
N CYS A 4 13.20 -5.43 -7.25
CA CYS A 4 13.22 -4.00 -7.58
C CYS A 4 14.64 -3.43 -7.44
N GLY A 5 15.34 -3.82 -6.36
CA GLY A 5 16.72 -3.38 -6.12
C GLY A 5 17.68 -3.80 -7.23
N ARG A 6 17.55 -5.01 -7.78
CA ARG A 6 18.34 -5.47 -8.95
C ARG A 6 18.13 -4.61 -10.20
N ARG A 7 16.98 -3.92 -10.29
CA ARG A 7 16.63 -3.00 -11.38
C ARG A 7 16.94 -1.53 -11.03
N ARG A 8 17.75 -1.29 -9.99
CA ARG A 8 18.11 0.04 -9.47
C ARG A 8 16.89 0.87 -9.02
N GLY A 9 15.83 0.19 -8.58
CA GLY A 9 14.61 0.82 -8.04
C GLY A 9 14.28 0.35 -6.62
N GLY A 10 13.23 0.94 -6.06
CA GLY A 10 12.62 0.54 -4.79
C GLY A 10 11.27 -0.16 -5.00
N LEU A 11 10.67 -0.63 -3.90
CA LEU A 11 9.23 -0.88 -3.91
C LEU A 11 8.49 0.45 -4.09
N ALA A 12 7.38 0.45 -4.82
CA ALA A 12 6.61 1.67 -5.05
C ALA A 12 6.05 2.25 -3.74
N TRP A 13 5.98 3.56 -3.65
CA TRP A 13 5.25 4.30 -2.62
C TRP A 13 4.28 5.27 -3.31
N LEU A 14 3.27 5.76 -2.59
CA LEU A 14 2.29 6.69 -3.14
C LEU A 14 2.28 8.00 -2.34
N GLY A 15 2.46 9.11 -3.05
CA GLY A 15 2.42 10.47 -2.52
C GLY A 15 1.01 11.04 -2.40
N GLY A 16 0.02 10.47 -3.08
CA GLY A 16 -1.36 10.94 -2.94
C GLY A 16 -2.38 10.26 -3.85
N GLU A 17 -3.60 10.82 -3.86
CA GLU A 17 -4.75 10.20 -4.52
C GLU A 17 -4.64 10.19 -6.04
N ALA A 18 -4.05 11.24 -6.65
CA ALA A 18 -3.86 11.28 -8.10
C ALA A 18 -2.94 10.15 -8.59
N GLU A 19 -1.81 9.94 -7.89
CA GLU A 19 -0.89 8.85 -8.19
C GLU A 19 -1.53 7.48 -7.94
N LEU A 20 -2.27 7.33 -6.84
CA LEU A 20 -3.03 6.11 -6.56
C LEU A 20 -3.98 5.76 -7.71
N ARG A 21 -4.76 6.72 -8.23
CA ARG A 21 -5.70 6.46 -9.34
C ARG A 21 -4.98 5.97 -10.60
N LEU A 22 -3.84 6.55 -10.93
CA LEU A 22 -3.02 6.12 -12.07
C LEU A 22 -2.49 4.70 -11.86
N VAL A 23 -1.95 4.40 -10.68
CA VAL A 23 -1.44 3.06 -10.34
C VAL A 23 -2.55 2.02 -10.36
N LEU A 24 -3.74 2.33 -9.84
CA LEU A 24 -4.90 1.43 -9.89
C LEU A 24 -5.31 1.09 -11.34
N GLY A 25 -5.28 2.07 -12.25
CA GLY A 25 -5.56 1.84 -13.67
C GLY A 25 -4.55 0.88 -14.31
N LEU A 26 -3.25 1.16 -14.14
CA LEU A 26 -2.17 0.32 -14.67
C LEU A 26 -2.22 -1.11 -14.13
N LEU A 27 -2.50 -1.26 -12.83
CA LEU A 27 -2.59 -2.58 -12.21
C LEU A 27 -3.87 -3.32 -12.63
N ALA A 28 -4.98 -2.62 -12.87
CA ALA A 28 -6.20 -3.25 -13.39
C ALA A 28 -6.00 -3.82 -14.80
N GLU A 29 -5.27 -3.10 -15.67
CA GLU A 29 -4.88 -3.60 -16.99
C GLU A 29 -3.96 -4.83 -16.88
N ALA A 30 -2.97 -4.77 -15.98
CA ALA A 30 -2.09 -5.91 -15.72
C ALA A 30 -2.82 -7.11 -15.08
N ALA A 31 -3.89 -6.85 -14.32
CA ALA A 31 -4.70 -7.85 -13.64
C ALA A 31 -5.81 -8.45 -14.51
N ALA A 32 -6.01 -7.99 -15.75
CA ALA A 32 -7.04 -8.49 -16.67
C ALA A 32 -6.84 -9.96 -17.14
N GLY A 33 -5.73 -10.60 -16.74
CA GLY A 33 -5.50 -12.04 -16.90
C GLY A 33 -5.73 -12.84 -15.60
N PRO A 34 -5.29 -14.10 -15.50
CA PRO A 34 -5.30 -14.88 -14.24
C PRO A 34 -4.31 -14.33 -13.18
N ALA A 35 -3.89 -13.09 -13.33
CA ALA A 35 -2.81 -12.43 -12.62
C ALA A 35 -3.24 -12.07 -11.18
N PRO A 36 -2.27 -11.91 -10.26
CA PRO A 36 -2.58 -11.72 -8.85
C PRO A 36 -3.31 -10.40 -8.61
N SER A 37 -4.37 -10.48 -7.81
CA SER A 37 -5.08 -9.33 -7.24
C SER A 37 -4.29 -8.62 -6.12
N PHE A 38 -3.02 -8.95 -5.90
CA PHE A 38 -2.23 -8.43 -4.79
C PHE A 38 -0.81 -8.06 -5.22
N PHE A 39 -0.43 -6.81 -4.95
CA PHE A 39 0.84 -6.23 -5.37
C PHE A 39 1.60 -5.69 -4.16
N TRP A 40 2.81 -6.21 -3.92
CA TRP A 40 3.67 -5.68 -2.86
C TRP A 40 4.13 -4.26 -3.18
N VAL A 41 3.99 -3.38 -2.18
CA VAL A 41 4.46 -1.99 -2.22
C VAL A 41 5.40 -1.73 -1.04
N GLY A 42 5.97 -0.54 -0.94
CA GLY A 42 6.90 -0.15 0.13
C GLY A 42 6.23 0.11 1.47
N LEU A 43 4.98 -0.30 1.68
CA LEU A 43 4.24 0.00 2.90
C LEU A 43 4.66 -0.96 4.02
N THR A 44 5.27 -0.44 5.08
CA THR A 44 5.83 -1.25 6.16
C THR A 44 5.56 -0.65 7.53
N ARG A 45 5.48 -1.49 8.56
CA ARG A 45 5.46 -1.08 9.96
C ARG A 45 6.58 -1.81 10.68
N ASN A 46 7.49 -1.06 11.32
CA ASN A 46 8.61 -1.64 12.05
C ASN A 46 8.14 -2.29 13.36
N ALA A 47 8.96 -3.19 13.91
CA ALA A 47 8.81 -3.54 15.33
C ALA A 47 8.95 -2.26 16.18
N SER A 48 8.20 -2.14 17.27
CA SER A 48 7.96 -0.94 18.09
C SER A 48 6.94 0.07 17.55
N ALA A 49 6.55 0.01 16.28
CA ALA A 49 5.43 0.81 15.77
C ALA A 49 4.11 0.04 15.97
N CYS A 50 3.21 0.60 16.77
CA CYS A 50 1.92 -0.01 17.10
C CYS A 50 0.91 0.14 15.96
N THR A 51 0.03 -0.85 15.79
CA THR A 51 -1.23 -0.63 15.08
C THR A 51 -2.08 0.39 15.85
N ASP A 52 -2.38 1.52 15.23
CA ASP A 52 -3.20 2.57 15.83
C ASP A 52 -4.23 3.10 14.83
N THR A 53 -5.52 2.94 15.15
CA THR A 53 -6.62 3.40 14.30
C THR A 53 -6.73 4.92 14.18
N GLY A 54 -6.16 5.66 15.13
CA GLY A 54 -6.06 7.12 15.09
C GLY A 54 -4.93 7.63 14.19
N GLN A 55 -3.97 6.77 13.84
CA GLN A 55 -2.86 7.11 12.95
C GLN A 55 -3.22 6.84 11.48
N PRO A 56 -2.74 7.68 10.55
CA PRO A 56 -2.79 7.35 9.12
C PRO A 56 -2.12 6.01 8.85
N LEU A 57 -2.68 5.25 7.90
CA LEU A 57 -2.20 3.90 7.53
C LEU A 57 -1.99 2.96 8.72
N ARG A 58 -2.64 3.18 9.88
CA ARG A 58 -2.53 2.32 11.06
C ARG A 58 -1.09 2.15 11.58
N GLY A 59 -0.29 3.20 11.46
CA GLY A 59 1.12 3.21 11.87
C GLY A 59 2.08 2.58 10.85
N PHE A 60 1.61 2.22 9.65
CA PHE A 60 2.49 1.88 8.53
C PHE A 60 3.06 3.15 7.88
N SER A 61 4.23 2.99 7.25
CA SER A 61 5.00 4.05 6.59
C SER A 61 5.62 3.53 5.29
N TRP A 62 5.92 4.45 4.37
CA TRP A 62 6.55 4.11 3.09
C TRP A 62 8.06 3.94 3.22
N GLU A 63 8.57 2.80 2.80
CA GLU A 63 9.98 2.52 2.62
C GLU A 63 10.51 3.20 1.35
N GLY A 64 11.72 3.78 1.41
CA GLY A 64 12.41 4.24 0.21
C GLY A 64 11.93 5.59 -0.33
N ALA A 65 11.11 6.34 0.42
CA ALA A 65 11.00 7.78 0.24
C ALA A 65 12.37 8.40 0.59
N GLY A 66 13.25 8.47 -0.41
CA GLY A 66 14.66 8.86 -0.23
C GLY A 66 14.78 10.11 0.63
N GLY A 67 15.53 10.01 1.74
CA GLY A 67 15.85 11.17 2.57
C GLY A 67 14.76 11.63 3.54
N GLY A 68 14.05 10.71 4.21
CA GLY A 68 13.32 11.05 5.44
C GLY A 68 12.03 11.86 5.27
N ALA A 69 11.59 12.09 4.04
CA ALA A 69 10.27 12.65 3.78
C ALA A 69 9.28 11.51 3.50
N THR A 70 8.91 10.75 4.53
CA THR A 70 7.54 10.26 4.58
C THR A 70 6.64 11.47 4.31
N PRO A 71 5.64 11.41 3.41
CA PRO A 71 4.68 12.49 3.27
C PRO A 71 4.23 12.89 4.67
N ARG A 72 4.49 14.16 5.04
CA ARG A 72 4.22 14.67 6.39
C ARG A 72 2.77 14.43 6.79
N GLU A 73 1.92 14.32 5.78
CA GLU A 73 0.54 13.93 5.84
C GLU A 73 0.30 12.82 4.81
N VAL A 74 -0.24 11.69 5.25
CA VAL A 74 -0.82 10.71 4.33
C VAL A 74 -2.24 11.15 4.03
N PRO A 75 -2.60 11.42 2.75
CA PRO A 75 -3.96 11.79 2.42
C PRO A 75 -4.96 10.74 2.89
N ALA A 76 -6.09 11.17 3.44
CA ALA A 76 -7.14 10.28 3.96
C ALA A 76 -7.61 9.24 2.92
N ALA A 77 -7.56 9.59 1.63
CA ALA A 77 -7.86 8.69 0.52
C ALA A 77 -6.96 7.45 0.47
N LEU A 78 -5.71 7.55 0.98
CA LEU A 78 -4.80 6.41 1.12
C LEU A 78 -5.10 5.62 2.41
N GLY A 79 -6.03 6.00 3.27
CA GLY A 79 -6.33 5.29 4.52
C GLY A 79 -7.12 3.98 4.39
N ARG A 80 -7.41 3.52 3.17
CA ARG A 80 -8.32 2.39 2.91
C ARG A 80 -7.63 1.04 3.05
N TRP A 81 -8.11 0.23 3.98
CA TRP A 81 -7.68 -1.16 4.16
C TRP A 81 -8.74 -2.13 3.62
N ALA A 82 -8.30 -3.13 2.84
CA ALA A 82 -9.16 -4.23 2.40
C ALA A 82 -9.52 -5.15 3.58
N LYS A 83 -8.59 -5.28 4.52
CA LYS A 83 -8.79 -5.89 5.84
C LYS A 83 -7.95 -5.13 6.86
N GLU A 84 -8.53 -4.83 8.02
CA GLU A 84 -7.83 -4.13 9.09
C GLU A 84 -6.55 -4.90 9.51
N PRO A 85 -5.41 -4.21 9.70
CA PRO A 85 -4.15 -4.84 10.09
C PRO A 85 -4.24 -5.55 11.44
N VAL A 86 -3.34 -6.52 11.66
CA VAL A 86 -3.24 -7.18 12.96
C VAL A 86 -2.78 -6.16 13.99
N ARG A 87 -3.49 -6.07 15.13
CA ARG A 87 -3.09 -5.26 16.28
C ARG A 87 -1.81 -5.83 16.91
N SER A 88 -0.68 -5.16 16.69
CA SER A 88 0.64 -5.59 17.15
C SER A 88 1.59 -4.40 17.24
N CYS A 89 2.53 -4.46 18.17
CA CYS A 89 3.62 -3.49 18.34
C CYS A 89 5.01 -4.14 18.41
N ILE A 90 5.08 -5.47 18.31
CA ILE A 90 6.31 -6.24 18.53
C ILE A 90 6.83 -6.93 17.27
N THR A 91 6.02 -6.99 16.21
CA THR A 91 6.38 -7.64 14.94
C THR A 91 6.36 -6.63 13.82
N ALA A 92 7.44 -6.61 13.03
CA ALA A 92 7.46 -5.86 11.79
C ALA A 92 6.50 -6.49 10.77
N ARG A 93 5.75 -5.65 10.05
CA ARG A 93 4.74 -6.06 9.06
C ARG A 93 4.94 -5.32 7.75
N CYS A 94 4.59 -5.98 6.65
CA CYS A 94 4.56 -5.38 5.31
C CYS A 94 3.12 -5.37 4.83
N ALA A 95 2.78 -4.48 3.91
CA ALA A 95 1.49 -4.45 3.27
C ALA A 95 1.61 -4.32 1.75
N GLY A 96 0.63 -4.85 1.05
CA GLY A 96 0.46 -4.72 -0.39
C GLY A 96 -0.88 -4.10 -0.75
N LEU A 97 -1.00 -3.70 -2.01
CA LEU A 97 -2.24 -3.24 -2.61
C LEU A 97 -3.04 -4.44 -3.10
N HIS A 98 -4.23 -4.63 -2.55
CA HIS A 98 -5.19 -5.62 -3.03
C HIS A 98 -6.20 -4.96 -3.98
N LEU A 99 -6.40 -5.53 -5.16
CA LEU A 99 -7.46 -5.21 -6.11
C LEU A 99 -8.56 -6.28 -6.03
N ALA A 100 -9.70 -5.93 -5.46
CA ALA A 100 -10.87 -6.79 -5.47
C ALA A 100 -11.64 -6.62 -6.80
N ALA A 101 -12.50 -7.61 -7.10
CA ALA A 101 -13.43 -7.51 -8.22
C ALA A 101 -14.21 -6.19 -8.15
N ALA A 102 -14.45 -5.58 -9.32
CA ALA A 102 -15.15 -4.31 -9.41
C ALA A 102 -16.47 -4.37 -8.63
N ALA A 103 -16.75 -3.34 -7.86
CA ALA A 103 -18.05 -3.21 -7.20
C ALA A 103 -19.15 -3.13 -8.27
N PRO A 104 -20.43 -3.36 -7.92
CA PRO A 104 -21.55 -3.35 -8.87
C PRO A 104 -21.70 -2.04 -9.68
N ASP A 105 -21.06 -0.97 -9.22
CA ASP A 105 -20.98 0.34 -9.88
C ASP A 105 -19.80 0.46 -10.88
N GLY A 106 -19.11 -0.65 -11.17
CA GLY A 106 -17.99 -0.71 -12.10
C GLY A 106 -16.68 -0.13 -11.57
N ARG A 107 -16.63 0.34 -10.31
CA ARG A 107 -15.40 0.91 -9.73
C ARG A 107 -14.48 -0.20 -9.22
N PRO A 108 -13.18 -0.16 -9.52
CA PRO A 108 -12.21 -1.09 -8.93
C PRO A 108 -12.27 -1.00 -7.40
N SER A 109 -12.61 -2.10 -6.74
CA SER A 109 -12.52 -2.17 -5.30
C SER A 109 -11.07 -2.46 -4.93
N TRP A 110 -10.48 -1.71 -3.99
CA TRP A 110 -9.07 -1.83 -3.64
C TRP A 110 -8.85 -1.60 -2.15
N GLY A 111 -7.71 -2.02 -1.61
CA GLY A 111 -7.34 -1.63 -0.25
C GLY A 111 -5.99 -2.22 0.15
N TRP A 112 -5.40 -1.66 1.18
CA TRP A 112 -4.19 -2.25 1.77
C TRP A 112 -4.50 -3.57 2.44
N LYS A 113 -3.56 -4.51 2.35
CA LYS A 113 -3.62 -5.79 3.03
C LYS A 113 -2.23 -6.16 3.53
N GLU A 114 -2.15 -6.49 4.81
CA GLU A 114 -0.98 -7.08 5.48
C GLU A 114 -0.71 -8.51 4.98
#